data_AF-A0A4D9EWV2-F1
#
_entry.id   AF-A0A4D9EWV2-F1
#
_cell.length_a   1.000
_cell.length_b   1.000
_cell.length_c   1.000
_cell.angle_alpha   90.00
_cell.angle_beta   90.00
_cell.angle_gamma   90.00
#
_symmetry.space_group_name_H-M   'P 1'
#
loop_
_entity.id
_entity.type
_entity.pdbx_description
1 polymer ?
#
loop_
_entity_poly.entity_id
_entity_poly.type
_entity_poly.pdbx_seq_one_letter_code
_entity_poly.pdbx_strand_id
1 'polypeptide(L)'
;MSDQVAFQKVSFLYQAAHCVLTQNPENQELARFYCHVQCSISHRLVLRQDPSVKRTICKSFSALLVPGVSSMVLQRRCRSRH
;
A
#
# COMPACT_ATOMS: atom_id res chain seq x y z
N MET A 1 15.60 -13.67 -13.12
CA MET A 1 16.03 -14.05 -11.75
C MET A 1 16.01 -12.85 -10.80
N SER A 2 16.56 -11.71 -11.20
CA SER A 2 16.63 -10.49 -10.36
C SER A 2 15.26 -9.88 -10.02
N ASP A 3 14.32 -9.82 -10.98
CA ASP A 3 13.00 -9.22 -10.76
C ASP A 3 12.16 -10.00 -9.76
N GLN A 4 12.26 -11.33 -9.76
CA GLN A 4 11.52 -12.19 -8.84
C GLN A 4 11.91 -11.90 -7.38
N VAL A 5 13.21 -11.71 -7.12
CA VAL A 5 13.71 -11.31 -5.79
C VAL A 5 13.18 -9.92 -5.41
N ALA A 6 13.10 -9.00 -6.38
CA ALA A 6 12.56 -7.66 -6.13
C ALA A 6 11.06 -7.70 -5.80
N PHE A 7 10.27 -8.50 -6.52
CA PHE A 7 8.85 -8.73 -6.21
C PHE A 7 8.65 -9.38 -4.84
N GLN A 8 9.47 -10.36 -4.46
CA GLN A 8 9.43 -10.97 -3.13
C GLN A 8 9.70 -9.95 -2.03
N LYS A 9 10.71 -9.09 -2.19
CA LYS A 9 11.01 -8.00 -1.23
C LYS A 9 9.84 -7.03 -1.07
N VAL A 10 9.27 -6.58 -2.19
CA VAL A 10 8.11 -5.67 -2.20
C VAL A 10 6.89 -6.32 -1.58
N SER A 11 6.65 -7.61 -1.85
CA SER A 11 5.54 -8.38 -1.27
C SER A 11 5.71 -8.58 0.24
N PHE A 12 6.92 -8.89 0.70
CA PHE A 12 7.24 -9.01 2.12
C PHE A 12 6.95 -7.71 2.88
N LEU A 13 7.40 -6.56 2.35
CA LEU A 13 7.14 -5.25 2.97
C LEU A 13 5.65 -4.94 3.05
N TYR A 14 4.89 -5.28 2.00
CA TYR A 14 3.45 -5.10 1.97
C TYR A 14 2.74 -5.97 3.04
N GLN A 15 3.13 -7.24 3.17
CA GLN A 15 2.58 -8.15 4.18
C GLN A 15 2.96 -7.72 5.60
N ALA A 16 4.18 -7.24 5.81
CA ALA A 16 4.64 -6.72 7.10
C ALA A 16 3.81 -5.49 7.53
N ALA A 17 3.50 -4.57 6.61
CA ALA A 17 2.64 -3.42 6.89
C ALA A 17 1.24 -3.84 7.36
N HIS A 18 0.62 -4.82 6.69
CA HIS A 18 -0.67 -5.38 7.09
C HIS A 18 -0.61 -6.09 8.44
N CYS A 19 0.44 -6.89 8.68
CA CYS A 19 0.63 -7.61 9.93
C CYS A 19 0.71 -6.65 11.13
N VAL A 20 1.48 -5.56 11.00
CA VAL A 20 1.61 -4.54 12.06
C VAL A 20 0.27 -3.91 12.39
N LEU A 21 -0.50 -3.47 11.38
CA LEU A 21 -1.82 -2.85 11.63
C LEU A 21 -2.85 -3.83 12.18
N THR A 22 -2.74 -5.12 11.81
CA THR A 22 -3.62 -6.18 12.33
C THR A 22 -3.33 -6.49 13.79
N GLN A 23 -2.04 -6.50 14.19
CA GLN A 23 -1.64 -6.75 15.58
C GLN A 23 -1.89 -5.54 16.48
N ASN A 24 -1.56 -4.34 16.02
CA ASN A 24 -1.81 -3.11 16.75
C ASN A 24 -2.13 -1.95 15.78
N PRO A 25 -3.39 -1.49 15.72
CA PRO A 25 -3.81 -0.44 14.80
C PRO A 25 -3.23 0.94 15.12
N GLU A 26 -2.66 1.16 16.32
CA GLU A 26 -1.98 2.40 16.68
C GLU A 26 -0.60 2.54 16.05
N ASN A 27 0.01 1.43 15.61
CA ASN A 27 1.34 1.39 15.01
C ASN A 27 1.35 1.83 13.53
N GLN A 28 0.63 2.91 13.21
CA GLN A 28 0.48 3.41 11.84
C GLN A 28 1.80 3.89 11.23
N GLU A 29 2.69 4.47 12.05
CA GLU A 29 3.98 4.97 11.59
C GLU A 29 4.91 3.83 11.12
N LEU A 30 4.88 2.68 11.78
CA LEU A 30 5.67 1.52 11.35
C LEU A 30 5.13 0.92 10.04
N ALA A 31 3.79 0.81 9.91
CA ALA A 31 3.17 0.39 8.66
C ALA A 31 3.48 1.36 7.51
N ARG A 32 3.47 2.66 7.79
CA ARG A 32 3.82 3.73 6.84
C ARG A 32 5.29 3.63 6.42
N PHE A 33 6.19 3.34 7.34
CA PHE A 33 7.60 3.11 7.03
C PHE A 33 7.77 1.94 6.04
N TYR A 34 7.12 0.80 6.27
CA TYR A 34 7.18 -0.34 5.34
C TYR A 34 6.65 0.00 3.95
N CYS A 35 5.50 0.69 3.87
CA CYS A 35 4.95 1.15 2.59
C CYS A 35 5.85 2.18 1.90
N HIS A 36 6.50 3.09 2.64
CA HIS A 36 7.45 4.05 2.08
C HIS A 36 8.67 3.36 1.44
N VAL A 37 9.25 2.39 2.14
CA VAL A 37 10.37 1.58 1.63
C VAL A 37 9.92 0.79 0.39
N GLN A 38 8.73 0.18 0.43
CA GLN A 38 8.16 -0.55 -0.70
C GLN A 38 8.00 0.35 -1.93
N CYS A 39 7.44 1.55 -1.79
CA CYS A 39 7.28 2.52 -2.86
C CYS A 39 8.63 2.98 -3.43
N SER A 40 9.60 3.28 -2.56
CA SER A 40 10.96 3.67 -2.96
C SER A 40 11.66 2.59 -3.78
N ILE A 41 11.59 1.33 -3.35
CA ILE A 41 12.15 0.20 -4.11
C ILE A 41 11.42 0.04 -5.45
N SER A 42 10.09 0.11 -5.45
CA SER A 42 9.28 -0.08 -6.66
C SER A 42 9.55 1.00 -7.70
N HIS A 43 9.73 2.25 -7.28
CA HIS A 43 10.09 3.36 -8.18
C HIS A 43 11.51 3.21 -8.71
N ARG A 44 12.48 2.92 -7.84
CA ARG A 44 13.90 2.78 -8.22
C ARG A 44 14.12 1.64 -9.22
N LEU A 45 13.39 0.54 -9.06
CA LEU A 45 13.48 -0.64 -9.92
C LEU A 45 12.44 -0.65 -11.04
N VAL A 46 11.62 0.41 -11.18
CA VAL A 46 10.58 0.54 -12.21
C VAL A 46 9.61 -0.66 -12.23
N LEU A 47 9.25 -1.16 -11.05
CA LEU A 47 8.37 -2.33 -10.93
C LEU A 47 6.90 -1.93 -11.12
N ARG A 48 6.20 -2.64 -12.02
CA ARG A 48 4.73 -2.55 -12.15
C ARG A 48 4.09 -3.45 -11.10
N GLN A 49 3.55 -2.83 -10.05
CA GLN A 49 2.69 -3.51 -9.09
C GLN A 49 1.28 -3.74 -9.67
N ASP A 50 0.64 -4.80 -9.20
CA ASP A 50 -0.76 -5.08 -9.52
C ASP A 50 -1.68 -3.95 -9.01
N PRO A 51 -2.70 -3.53 -9.79
CA PRO A 51 -3.62 -2.46 -9.37
C PRO A 51 -4.33 -2.72 -8.03
N SER A 52 -4.60 -3.97 -7.66
CA SER A 52 -5.25 -4.31 -6.38
C SER A 52 -4.37 -3.89 -5.20
N VAL A 53 -3.08 -4.23 -5.23
CA VAL A 53 -2.10 -3.85 -4.20
C VAL A 53 -1.85 -2.35 -4.24
N LYS A 54 -1.60 -1.79 -5.43
CA LYS A 54 -1.27 -0.37 -5.59
C LYS A 54 -2.37 0.57 -5.08
N ARG A 55 -3.64 0.21 -5.22
CA ARG A 55 -4.79 1.01 -4.74
C ARG A 55 -4.95 1.00 -3.22
N THR A 56 -4.34 0.03 -2.53
CA THR A 56 -4.32 -0.03 -1.06
C THR A 56 -3.21 0.80 -0.44
N ILE A 57 -2.38 1.51 -1.22
CA ILE A 57 -1.32 2.37 -0.70
C ILE A 57 -1.57 3.81 -1.14
N CYS A 58 -1.52 4.74 -0.18
CA CYS A 58 -1.67 6.16 -0.45
C CYS A 58 -0.42 6.72 -1.16
N LYS A 59 -0.60 7.36 -2.31
CA LYS A 59 0.51 7.88 -3.14
C LYS A 59 1.30 9.02 -2.51
N SER A 60 0.66 9.85 -1.69
CA SER A 60 1.29 11.03 -1.07
C SER A 60 2.02 10.68 0.22
N PHE A 61 1.38 9.91 1.10
CA PHE A 61 1.89 9.65 2.44
C PHE A 61 2.52 8.26 2.61
N SER A 62 2.42 7.39 1.61
CA SER A 62 2.83 5.98 1.69
C SER A 62 2.15 5.26 2.86
N ALA A 63 0.88 5.56 3.12
CA ALA A 63 0.10 4.92 4.18
C ALA A 63 -0.73 3.76 3.62
N LEU A 64 -0.88 2.69 4.41
CA LEU A 64 -1.68 1.52 4.06
C LEU A 64 -3.18 1.81 4.29
N LEU A 65 -3.95 1.79 3.21
CA LEU A 65 -5.38 2.07 3.18
C LEU A 65 -6.16 0.78 3.49
N VAL A 66 -6.38 0.54 4.78
CA VAL A 66 -7.27 -0.51 5.27
C VAL A 66 -8.67 0.08 5.46
N PRO A 67 -9.70 -0.41 4.75
CA PRO A 67 -11.07 0.06 4.94
C PRO A 67 -11.53 -0.14 6.39
N GLY A 68 -12.10 0.91 6.99
CA GLY A 68 -12.60 0.88 8.37
C GLY A 68 -11.53 1.06 9.45
N VAL A 69 -10.24 1.07 9.10
CA VAL A 69 -9.13 1.33 10.04
C VAL A 69 -8.41 2.63 9.71
N SER A 70 -7.86 2.73 8.49
CA SER A 70 -7.06 3.89 8.04
C SER A 70 -7.75 4.67 6.91
N SER A 71 -8.76 4.08 6.27
CA SER A 71 -9.43 4.69 5.12
C SER A 71 -10.93 4.43 5.13
N MET A 72 -11.68 5.35 4.54
CA MET A 72 -13.12 5.23 4.35
C MET A 72 -13.43 5.10 2.86
N VAL A 73 -14.04 3.97 2.46
CA VAL A 73 -14.44 3.73 1.06
C VAL A 73 -15.88 4.19 0.89
N LEU A 74 -16.08 5.24 0.08
CA LEU A 74 -17.40 5.79 -0.21
C LEU A 74 -17.82 5.43 -1.63
N GLN A 75 -18.97 4.77 -1.75
CA GLN A 75 -19.64 4.61 -3.04
C GLN A 75 -20.51 5.84 -3.30
N ARG A 76 -20.03 6.75 -4.15
CA ARG A 76 -20.80 7.91 -4.61
C ARG A 76 -21.38 7.63 -5.99
N ARG A 77 -22.68 7.93 -6.20
CA ARG A 77 -23.25 7.94 -7.54
C ARG A 77 -22.66 9.13 -8.31
N CYS A 78 -22.02 8.85 -9.44
CA CYS A 78 -21.53 9.91 -10.31
C CYS A 78 -22.76 10.63 -10.89
N ARG A 79 -22.95 11.91 -10.56
CA ARG A 79 -23.98 12.72 -11.21
C ARG A 79 -23.53 12.90 -12.66
N SER A 80 -24.32 12.40 -13.61
CA SER A 80 -24.12 12.66 -15.03
C SER A 80 -24.08 14.18 -15.22
N ARG A 81 -22.94 14.70 -15.68
CA ARG A 81 -22.85 16.09 -16.15
C ARG A 81 -23.50 16.12 -17.52
N HIS A 82 -24.77 16.52 -17.56
CA HIS A 82 -25.42 16.98 -18.80
C HIS A 82 -24.93 18.39 -19.13
#